data_AF-A0A6G2QLE1-F1
#
_entry.id   AF-A0A6G2QLE1-F1
#
_cell.length_a   1.000
_cell.length_b   1.000
_cell.length_c   1.000
_cell.angle_alpha   90.00
_cell.angle_beta   90.00
_cell.angle_gamma   90.00
#
_symmetry.space_group_name_H-M   'P 1'
#
loop_
_entity.id
_entity.type
_entity.pdbx_description
1 polymer ?
#
loop_
_entity_poly.entity_id
_entity_poly.type
_entity_poly.pdbx_seq_one_letter_code
_entity_poly.pdbx_strand_id
1 'polypeptide(L)' 'AWWGLPDEARAAWHAAGFPLAVRTAGPADWPALVAGGLPTVRDAGYTEIAPGSCTVVADHPALR' A
#
# COMPACT_ATOMS: atom_id res chain seq x y z
N ALA A 1 4.57 -5.57 0.54
CA ALA A 1 3.24 -6.18 0.35
C ALA A 1 3.38 -7.60 -0.20
N TRP A 2 3.78 -7.77 -1.47
CA TRP A 2 3.87 -9.09 -2.10
C TRP A 2 4.68 -10.13 -1.32
N TRP A 3 5.90 -9.79 -0.88
CA TRP A 3 6.77 -10.73 -0.15
C TRP A 3 6.33 -11.03 1.29
N GLY A 4 5.40 -10.23 1.84
CA GLY A 4 4.84 -10.46 3.17
C GLY A 4 3.57 -11.32 3.16
N LEU A 5 3.06 -11.67 1.97
CA LEU A 5 1.87 -12.51 1.84
C LEU A 5 2.24 -14.00 1.85
N PRO A 6 1.48 -14.84 2.55
CA PRO A 6 1.54 -16.29 2.39
C PRO A 6 1.30 -16.73 0.93
N ASP A 7 1.88 -17.86 0.55
CA ASP A 7 1.80 -18.39 -0.81
C ASP A 7 0.35 -18.64 -1.25
N GLU A 8 -0.48 -19.18 -0.35
CA GLU A 8 -1.89 -19.42 -0.60
C GLU A 8 -2.69 -18.13 -0.82
N ALA A 9 -2.36 -17.07 -0.08
CA ALA A 9 -3.01 -15.76 -0.24
C ALA A 9 -2.63 -15.13 -1.57
N ARG A 10 -1.36 -15.27 -2.00
CA ARG A 10 -0.90 -14.82 -3.33
C ARG A 10 -1.60 -15.58 -4.45
N ALA A 11 -1.69 -16.90 -4.34
CA ALA A 11 -2.36 -17.73 -5.34
C ALA A 11 -3.85 -17.41 -5.46
N ALA A 12 -4.54 -17.24 -4.33
CA ALA A 12 -5.96 -16.88 -4.31
C ALA A 12 -6.22 -15.50 -4.94
N TRP A 13 -5.38 -14.49 -4.61
CA TRP A 13 -5.51 -13.15 -5.19
C TRP A 13 -5.23 -13.14 -6.70
N HIS A 14 -4.23 -13.90 -7.15
CA HIS A 14 -3.95 -14.10 -8.57
C HIS A 14 -5.12 -14.79 -9.30
N ALA A 15 -5.66 -15.89 -8.74
CA ALA A 15 -6.78 -16.62 -9.34
C ALA A 15 -8.06 -15.77 -9.44
N ALA A 16 -8.26 -14.83 -8.51
CA ALA A 16 -9.35 -13.86 -8.55
C ALA A 16 -9.12 -12.70 -9.55
N GLY A 17 -7.98 -12.65 -10.25
CA GLY A 17 -7.66 -11.60 -11.23
C GLY A 17 -7.16 -10.30 -10.62
N PHE A 18 -6.50 -10.36 -9.46
CA PHE A 18 -5.96 -9.20 -8.73
C PHE A 18 -6.98 -8.09 -8.42
N PRO A 19 -8.11 -8.40 -7.73
CA PRO A 19 -9.04 -7.37 -7.31
C PRO A 19 -8.33 -6.29 -6.47
N LEU A 20 -8.55 -5.03 -6.83
CA LEU A 20 -7.92 -3.86 -6.23
C LEU A 20 -8.94 -2.72 -6.08
N ALA A 21 -8.97 -2.09 -4.91
CA ALA A 21 -9.74 -0.87 -4.66
C ALA A 21 -8.77 0.25 -4.26
N VAL A 22 -8.86 1.40 -4.94
CA VAL A 22 -8.04 2.58 -4.67
C VAL A 22 -8.93 3.69 -4.14
N ARG A 23 -8.47 4.36 -3.08
CA ARG A 23 -9.16 5.49 -2.45
C ARG A 23 -8.14 6.57 -2.09
N THR A 24 -8.57 7.82 -2.15
CA THR A 24 -7.77 8.95 -1.67
C THR A 24 -7.98 9.12 -0.17
N ALA A 25 -6.90 9.07 0.60
CA ALA A 25 -6.92 9.38 2.03
C ALA A 25 -6.96 10.89 2.26
N GLY A 26 -7.69 11.35 3.27
CA GLY A 26 -7.65 12.75 3.68
C GLY A 26 -6.29 13.10 4.30
N PRO A 27 -5.85 14.38 4.27
CA PRO A 27 -4.59 14.80 4.88
C PRO A 27 -4.41 14.35 6.34
N ALA A 28 -5.50 14.32 7.12
CA ALA A 28 -5.50 13.93 8.53
C ALA A 28 -5.28 12.42 8.76
N ASP A 29 -5.53 11.58 7.77
CA ASP A 29 -5.44 10.11 7.90
C ASP A 29 -4.01 9.60 7.68
N TRP A 30 -3.19 10.36 6.94
CA TRP A 30 -1.84 9.97 6.54
C TRP A 30 -0.89 9.63 7.70
N PRO A 31 -0.84 10.40 8.81
CA PRO A 31 0.04 10.05 9.92
C PRO A 31 -0.23 8.65 10.47
N ALA A 32 -1.51 8.28 10.61
CA ALA A 32 -1.90 6.96 11.11
C ALA A 32 -1.58 5.85 10.09
N LEU A 33 -1.89 6.07 8.81
CA LEU A 33 -1.63 5.09 7.74
C LEU A 33 -0.15 4.78 7.59
N VAL A 34 0.72 5.80 7.66
CA VAL A 34 2.18 5.63 7.54
C VAL A 34 2.79 4.98 8.79
N ALA A 35 2.25 5.27 9.98
CA ALA A 35 2.73 4.68 11.23
C ALA A 35 2.29 3.21 11.42
N GLY A 36 1.26 2.75 10.68
CA GLY A 36 0.65 1.44 10.86
C GLY A 36 1.47 0.23 10.41
N GLY A 37 2.74 0.40 10.02
CA GLY A 37 3.61 -0.70 9.56
C GLY A 37 3.21 -1.29 8.20
N LEU A 38 2.22 -0.70 7.55
CA LEU A 38 1.77 -1.11 6.23
C LEU A 38 2.83 -0.79 5.17
N PRO A 39 2.90 -1.57 4.08
CA PRO A 39 3.77 -1.26 2.95
C PRO A 39 3.47 0.15 2.39
N THR A 40 4.52 0.95 2.23
CA THR A 40 4.43 2.32 1.71
C THR A 40 5.22 2.48 0.42
N VAL A 41 4.75 3.38 -0.44
CA VAL A 41 5.49 3.89 -1.60
C VAL A 41 5.91 5.32 -1.28
N ARG A 42 7.21 5.59 -1.40
CA ARG A 42 7.76 6.94 -1.30
C ARG A 42 8.15 7.41 -2.68
N ASP A 43 7.72 8.61 -3.04
CA ASP A 43 8.20 9.19 -4.28
C ASP A 43 9.68 9.55 -4.14
N ALA A 44 10.49 9.09 -5.09
CA ALA A 44 11.92 9.37 -5.15
C ALA A 44 12.21 10.80 -5.67
N GLY A 45 11.18 11.59 -6.00
CA GLY A 45 11.30 12.99 -6.37
C GLY A 45 11.57 13.22 -7.86
N TYR A 46 11.19 12.28 -8.72
CA TYR A 46 11.15 12.48 -10.17
C TYR A 46 9.79 13.03 -10.66
N THR A 47 8.85 13.28 -9.74
CA THR A 47 7.57 13.94 -10.02
C THR A 47 7.34 15.12 -9.06
N GLU A 48 6.31 15.91 -9.35
CA GLU A 48 5.92 17.20 -8.74
C GLU A 48 5.73 17.22 -7.20
N ILE A 49 5.87 16.08 -6.51
CA ILE A 49 5.71 15.98 -5.06
C ILE A 49 7.05 16.19 -4.35
N ALA A 50 7.01 16.88 -3.20
CA ALA A 50 8.19 17.05 -2.36
C ALA A 50 8.90 15.70 -2.08
N PRO A 51 10.23 15.62 -2.30
CA PRO A 51 10.99 14.39 -2.10
C PRO A 51 10.79 13.77 -0.71
N GLY A 52 10.62 12.45 -0.65
CA GLY A 52 10.49 11.70 0.62
C GLY A 52 9.07 11.60 1.18
N SER A 53 8.09 12.22 0.53
CA SER A 53 6.67 12.03 0.84
C SER A 53 6.22 10.58 0.63
N CYS A 54 5.38 10.08 1.53
CA CYS A 54 4.64 8.83 1.30
C CYS A 54 3.41 9.16 0.47
N THR A 55 3.28 8.56 -0.70
CA THR A 55 2.21 8.86 -1.66
C THR A 55 1.17 7.75 -1.79
N VAL A 56 1.53 6.53 -1.35
CA VAL A 56 0.62 5.38 -1.33
C VAL A 56 0.92 4.52 -0.10
N VAL A 57 -0.13 4.08 0.58
CA VAL A 57 -0.09 3.00 1.57
C VAL A 57 -0.91 1.84 1.02
N ALA A 58 -0.34 0.63 1.02
CA ALA A 58 -1.04 -0.57 0.59
C ALA A 58 -1.51 -1.38 1.81
N ASP A 59 -2.77 -1.78 1.79
CA ASP A 59 -3.38 -2.64 2.80
C ASP A 59 -3.80 -3.96 2.16
N HIS A 60 -3.70 -5.04 2.91
CA HIS A 60 -4.24 -6.33 2.52
C HIS A 60 -4.61 -7.09 3.80
N PRO A 61 -5.79 -7.71 3.90
CA PRO A 61 -6.20 -8.41 5.12
C PRO A 61 -5.20 -9.46 5.61
N ALA A 62 -4.53 -10.14 4.68
CA ALA A 62 -3.49 -11.14 4.99
C ALA A 62 -2.09 -10.55 5.30
N LEU A 63 -1.95 -9.22 5.40
CA LEU A 63 -0.73 -8.53 5.86
C LEU A 63 -0.86 -7.97 7.29
N ARG A 64 -2.02 -8.19 7.93
CA ARG A 64 -2.30 -7.76 9.29
C ARG A 64 -2.11 -8.89 10.29
#